data_AF-A0A812XSY9-F1
#
_entry.id   AF-A0A812XSY9-F1
#
_cell.length_a   1.000
_cell.length_b   1.000
_cell.length_c   1.000
_cell.angle_alpha   90.00
_cell.angle_beta   90.00
_cell.angle_gamma   90.00
#
_symmetry.space_group_name_H-M   'P 1'
#
loop_
_entity.id
_entity.type
_entity.pdbx_description
1 polymer ?
#
loop_
_entity_poly.entity_id
_entity_poly.type
_entity_poly.pdbx_seq_one_letter_code
_entity_poly.pdbx_strand_id
1 'polypeptide(L)'
;MAAASLASRARGAVVGCLVADAAAVPCHWCYDPSKLAEHLKAAKRGPAFCDPPGNVFYTPPPGGFSCYGDQTMALLESLVACEGKLDVEDYCSRLEGKFGKGSAYEVEAVDQENWPELKKNPTDADGNVIEAERKWSMPLPGPWRHGSVKGFLKNYVVEKKKSPDCGSNDEQVDGCCKVAPLVALLAGEPALLPCVDTAVRVTQNTDKASAFACGFARVLEKLVLGTPTVSEAISAAQADLANPDRAFKTNLDDEVAANLARVVGEFSGMPHSEVGMKLKPESAGFPFAGLA
;
A
#
# COMPACT_ATOMS: atom_id res chain seq x y z
N MET A 1 33.70 1.87 -0.63
CA MET A 1 32.69 1.57 -1.67
C MET A 1 32.39 2.86 -2.42
N ALA A 2 32.38 2.87 -3.75
CA ALA A 2 31.97 4.05 -4.51
C ALA A 2 30.47 4.35 -4.25
N ALA A 3 30.08 5.61 -4.29
CA ALA A 3 28.67 5.98 -4.17
C ALA A 3 27.87 5.33 -5.32
N ALA A 4 26.70 4.75 -5.00
CA ALA A 4 25.84 4.15 -6.01
C ALA A 4 25.44 5.18 -7.08
N SER A 5 25.25 4.77 -8.33
CA SER A 5 24.75 5.66 -9.39
C SER A 5 23.25 5.93 -9.23
N LEU A 6 22.74 6.98 -9.89
CA LEU A 6 21.30 7.27 -9.97
C LEU A 6 20.52 6.03 -10.44
N ALA A 7 20.96 5.41 -11.53
CA ALA A 7 20.32 4.21 -12.07
C ALA A 7 20.33 3.03 -11.07
N SER A 8 21.38 2.90 -10.26
CA SER A 8 21.43 1.88 -9.21
C SER A 8 20.44 2.17 -8.09
N ARG A 9 20.29 3.43 -7.67
CA ARG A 9 19.33 3.81 -6.62
C ARG A 9 17.89 3.72 -7.10
N ALA A 10 17.61 4.13 -8.34
CA ALA A 10 16.30 3.98 -8.98
C ALA A 10 15.87 2.49 -9.05
N ARG A 11 16.76 1.60 -9.51
CA ARG A 11 16.49 0.15 -9.46
C ARG A 11 16.31 -0.37 -8.04
N GLY A 12 17.14 0.11 -7.11
CA GLY A 12 17.04 -0.23 -5.69
C GLY A 12 15.70 0.16 -5.07
N ALA A 13 15.14 1.32 -5.44
CA ALA A 13 13.83 1.76 -4.98
C ALA A 13 12.71 0.82 -5.44
N VAL A 14 12.69 0.43 -6.72
CA VAL A 14 11.67 -0.48 -7.27
C VAL A 14 11.80 -1.88 -6.70
N VAL A 15 12.99 -2.49 -6.79
CA VAL A 15 13.23 -3.86 -6.32
C VAL A 15 13.09 -3.95 -4.79
N GLY A 16 13.60 -2.96 -4.07
CA GLY A 16 13.53 -2.90 -2.61
C GLY A 16 12.09 -2.82 -2.11
N CYS A 17 11.25 -2.00 -2.74
CA CYS A 17 9.82 -1.91 -2.44
C CYS A 17 9.11 -3.27 -2.58
N LEU A 18 9.29 -3.94 -3.72
CA LEU A 18 8.66 -5.25 -4.00
C LEU A 18 9.16 -6.35 -3.06
N VAL A 19 10.48 -6.42 -2.83
CA VAL A 19 11.07 -7.42 -1.93
C VAL A 19 10.62 -7.18 -0.49
N ALA A 20 10.55 -5.92 -0.05
CA ALA A 20 10.07 -5.59 1.30
C ALA A 20 8.59 -5.98 1.49
N ASP A 21 7.74 -5.75 0.49
CA ASP A 21 6.34 -6.19 0.51
C ASP A 21 6.24 -7.71 0.68
N ALA A 22 6.86 -8.49 -0.21
CA ALA A 22 6.84 -9.95 -0.13
C ALA A 22 7.45 -10.49 1.18
N ALA A 23 8.48 -9.83 1.70
CA ALA A 23 9.12 -10.19 2.96
C ALA A 23 8.21 -9.97 4.18
N ALA A 24 7.34 -8.96 4.15
CA ALA A 24 6.48 -8.59 5.27
C ALA A 24 5.17 -9.39 5.33
N VAL A 25 4.68 -9.89 4.18
CA VAL A 25 3.41 -10.64 4.07
C VAL A 25 3.21 -11.74 5.13
N PRO A 26 4.21 -12.59 5.46
CA PRO A 26 4.02 -13.64 6.44
C PRO A 26 3.74 -13.16 7.86
N CYS A 27 4.05 -11.91 8.19
CA CYS A 27 3.74 -11.28 9.48
C CYS A 27 2.62 -10.23 9.37
N HIS A 28 1.94 -10.14 8.24
CA HIS A 28 0.89 -9.15 8.03
C HIS A 28 -0.26 -9.36 9.05
N TRP A 29 -0.75 -8.24 9.59
CA TRP A 29 -1.83 -8.18 10.60
C TRP A 29 -1.58 -8.94 11.91
N CYS A 30 -0.32 -9.23 12.25
CA CYS A 30 0.06 -9.56 13.63
C CYS A 30 0.09 -8.28 14.50
N TYR A 31 -1.08 -7.85 14.99
CA TYR A 31 -1.21 -6.56 15.71
C TYR A 31 -0.69 -6.58 17.16
N ASP A 32 -0.63 -7.75 17.79
CA ASP A 32 -0.17 -7.89 19.17
C ASP A 32 1.35 -8.08 19.17
N PRO A 33 2.13 -7.09 19.67
CA PRO A 33 3.59 -7.15 19.61
C PRO A 33 4.17 -8.28 20.45
N SER A 34 3.50 -8.68 21.54
CA SER A 34 3.93 -9.80 22.37
C SER A 34 3.74 -11.12 21.62
N LYS A 35 2.56 -11.33 20.98
CA LYS A 35 2.32 -12.51 20.16
C LYS A 35 3.26 -12.59 18.96
N LEU A 36 3.53 -11.45 18.30
CA LEU A 36 4.50 -11.41 17.20
C LEU A 36 5.90 -11.77 17.71
N ALA A 37 6.34 -11.23 18.84
CA ALA A 37 7.65 -11.55 19.42
C ALA A 37 7.76 -13.04 19.81
N GLU A 38 6.72 -13.64 20.38
CA GLU A 38 6.67 -15.07 20.67
C GLU A 38 6.72 -15.92 19.40
N HIS A 39 5.92 -15.57 18.39
CA HIS A 39 5.91 -16.24 17.10
C HIS A 39 7.29 -16.21 16.44
N LEU A 40 7.95 -15.05 16.41
CA LEU A 40 9.28 -14.89 15.82
C LEU A 40 10.39 -15.64 16.57
N LYS A 41 10.24 -15.89 17.88
CA LYS A 41 11.17 -16.75 18.63
C LYS A 41 11.05 -18.23 18.23
N ALA A 42 9.86 -18.67 17.85
CA ALA A 42 9.59 -20.04 17.43
C ALA A 42 9.79 -20.26 15.92
N ALA A 43 9.80 -19.19 15.12
CA ALA A 43 9.94 -19.26 13.67
C ALA A 43 11.34 -19.72 13.24
N LYS A 44 11.39 -20.54 12.18
CA LYS A 44 12.62 -21.02 11.54
C LYS A 44 13.33 -19.89 10.78
N ARG A 45 12.55 -18.93 10.29
CA ARG A 45 13.04 -17.73 9.61
C ARG A 45 12.46 -16.50 10.31
N GLY A 46 13.30 -15.49 10.52
CA GLY A 46 12.91 -14.24 11.18
C GLY A 46 11.80 -13.47 10.44
N PRO A 47 11.53 -12.22 10.83
CA PRO A 47 10.33 -11.50 10.37
C PRO A 47 10.23 -11.35 8.85
N ALA A 48 11.38 -11.25 8.16
CA ALA A 48 11.43 -11.25 6.70
C ALA A 48 11.24 -12.66 6.15
N PHE A 49 10.13 -12.86 5.43
CA PHE A 49 9.69 -14.16 4.93
C PHE A 49 9.53 -15.19 6.06
N CYS A 50 8.90 -14.78 7.16
CA CYS A 50 8.70 -15.60 8.35
C CYS A 50 8.11 -16.99 8.03
N ASP A 51 8.69 -18.03 8.61
CA ASP A 51 8.27 -19.43 8.44
C ASP A 51 8.27 -20.17 9.79
N PRO A 52 7.13 -20.71 10.25
CA PRO A 52 5.80 -20.59 9.64
C PRO A 52 5.29 -19.13 9.64
N PRO A 53 4.35 -18.77 8.74
CA PRO A 53 3.75 -17.44 8.75
C PRO A 53 2.99 -17.18 10.07
N GLY A 54 3.04 -15.95 10.56
CA GLY A 54 2.23 -15.47 11.69
C GLY A 54 0.90 -14.86 11.24
N ASN A 55 0.75 -14.55 9.96
CA ASN A 55 -0.50 -14.11 9.35
C ASN A 55 -1.53 -15.26 9.39
N VAL A 56 -2.63 -15.03 10.11
CA VAL A 56 -3.72 -15.99 10.27
C VAL A 56 -4.94 -15.67 9.42
N PHE A 57 -4.87 -14.66 8.55
CA PHE A 57 -6.02 -14.17 7.78
C PHE A 57 -6.04 -14.64 6.33
N TYR A 58 -4.87 -14.72 5.69
CA TYR A 58 -4.79 -15.14 4.30
C TYR A 58 -3.43 -15.77 3.98
N THR A 59 -3.37 -16.62 2.95
CA THR A 59 -2.20 -17.42 2.59
C THR A 59 -1.86 -17.28 1.10
N PRO A 60 -1.15 -16.22 0.70
CA PRO A 60 -0.66 -16.12 -0.67
C PRO A 60 0.49 -17.13 -0.88
N PRO A 61 0.86 -17.43 -2.14
CA PRO A 61 2.01 -18.28 -2.43
C PRO A 61 3.29 -17.78 -1.73
N PRO A 62 4.24 -18.65 -1.33
CA PRO A 62 5.51 -18.22 -0.75
C PRO A 62 6.25 -17.22 -1.63
N GLY A 63 6.63 -16.08 -1.06
CA GLY A 63 7.25 -14.97 -1.80
C GLY A 63 6.30 -14.15 -2.68
N GLY A 64 4.99 -14.45 -2.63
CA GLY A 64 3.96 -13.65 -3.26
C GLY A 64 3.78 -12.29 -2.57
N PHE A 65 3.24 -11.35 -3.35
CA PHE A 65 3.00 -10.00 -2.88
C PHE A 65 1.71 -9.88 -2.05
N SER A 66 1.66 -8.82 -1.25
CA SER A 66 0.40 -8.28 -0.78
C SER A 66 -0.29 -7.50 -1.91
N CYS A 67 -1.48 -6.95 -1.63
CA CYS A 67 -2.15 -6.03 -2.55
C CYS A 67 -1.29 -4.80 -2.90
N TYR A 68 -0.37 -4.38 -2.02
CA TYR A 68 0.54 -3.26 -2.25
C TYR A 68 1.60 -3.58 -3.32
N GLY A 69 2.28 -4.72 -3.19
CA GLY A 69 3.29 -5.15 -4.17
C GLY A 69 2.67 -5.40 -5.54
N ASP A 70 1.49 -6.01 -5.59
CA ASP A 70 0.80 -6.27 -6.85
C ASP A 70 0.26 -5.00 -7.54
N GLN A 71 -0.15 -3.97 -6.78
CA GLN A 71 -0.44 -2.64 -7.36
C GLN A 71 0.83 -1.97 -7.91
N THR A 72 1.94 -2.11 -7.20
CA THR A 72 3.25 -1.59 -7.65
C THR A 72 3.68 -2.25 -8.96
N MET A 73 3.50 -3.57 -9.08
CA MET A 73 3.76 -4.31 -10.31
C MET A 73 2.85 -3.87 -11.45
N ALA A 74 1.54 -3.72 -11.22
CA ALA A 74 0.62 -3.25 -12.26
C ALA A 74 1.00 -1.86 -12.80
N LEU A 75 1.42 -0.94 -11.92
CA LEU A 75 1.91 0.38 -12.32
C LEU A 75 3.22 0.28 -13.11
N LEU A 76 4.19 -0.51 -12.63
CA LEU A 76 5.47 -0.71 -13.31
C LEU A 76 5.28 -1.31 -14.71
N GLU A 77 4.46 -2.35 -14.83
CA GLU A 77 4.14 -2.99 -16.11
C GLU A 77 3.46 -2.03 -17.08
N SER A 78 2.56 -1.17 -16.59
CA SER A 78 1.94 -0.12 -17.39
C SER A 78 2.96 0.87 -17.93
N LEU A 79 3.82 1.41 -17.05
CA LEU A 79 4.88 2.32 -17.46
C LEU A 79 5.81 1.69 -18.50
N VAL A 80 6.16 0.40 -18.36
CA VAL A 80 6.99 -0.30 -19.35
C VAL A 80 6.26 -0.47 -20.68
N ALA A 81 4.99 -0.90 -20.67
CA ALA A 81 4.20 -1.10 -21.87
C ALA A 81 3.91 0.21 -22.63
N CYS A 82 3.82 1.33 -21.89
CA CYS A 82 3.51 2.65 -22.41
C CYS A 82 4.76 3.53 -22.58
N GLU A 83 5.95 2.92 -22.77
CA GLU A 83 7.21 3.61 -23.10
C GLU A 83 7.60 4.71 -22.09
N GLY A 84 7.37 4.47 -20.80
CA GLY A 84 7.65 5.39 -19.71
C GLY A 84 6.61 6.49 -19.52
N LYS A 85 5.45 6.40 -20.18
CA LYS A 85 4.34 7.35 -19.99
C LYS A 85 3.31 6.74 -19.04
N LEU A 86 2.79 7.56 -18.13
CA LEU A 86 1.64 7.18 -17.33
C LEU A 86 0.39 7.20 -18.22
N ASP A 87 0.00 6.03 -18.72
CA ASP A 87 -1.28 5.83 -19.41
C ASP A 87 -2.32 5.34 -18.40
N VAL A 88 -3.28 6.20 -18.10
CA VAL A 88 -4.30 5.94 -17.08
C VAL A 88 -5.26 4.83 -17.50
N GLU A 89 -5.53 4.69 -18.80
CA GLU A 89 -6.45 3.66 -19.30
C GLU A 89 -5.80 2.27 -19.25
N ASP A 90 -4.55 2.15 -19.70
CA ASP A 90 -3.78 0.90 -19.59
C ASP A 90 -3.59 0.52 -18.11
N TYR A 91 -3.24 1.49 -17.25
CA TYR A 91 -3.08 1.22 -15.82
C TYR A 91 -4.38 0.73 -15.16
N CYS A 92 -5.52 1.38 -15.42
CA CYS A 92 -6.82 0.91 -14.94
C CYS A 92 -7.14 -0.51 -15.44
N SER A 93 -6.87 -0.80 -16.71
CA SER A 93 -7.12 -2.13 -17.29
C SER A 93 -6.26 -3.22 -16.64
N ARG A 94 -5.00 -2.92 -16.32
CA ARG A 94 -4.11 -3.85 -15.60
C ARG A 94 -4.59 -4.11 -14.18
N LEU A 95 -5.03 -3.05 -13.48
CA LEU A 95 -5.61 -3.20 -12.15
C LEU A 95 -6.88 -4.06 -12.19
N GLU A 96 -7.78 -3.83 -13.16
CA GLU A 96 -8.95 -4.70 -13.36
C GLU A 96 -8.53 -6.15 -13.65
N GLY A 97 -7.58 -6.39 -14.56
CA GLY A 97 -7.12 -7.75 -14.87
C GLY A 97 -6.46 -8.45 -13.67
N LYS A 98 -5.73 -7.70 -12.84
CA LYS A 98 -4.99 -8.24 -11.69
C LYS A 98 -5.89 -8.52 -10.48
N PHE A 99 -6.89 -7.67 -10.25
CA PHE A 99 -7.68 -7.69 -9.02
C PHE A 99 -9.16 -8.01 -9.23
N GLY A 100 -9.65 -7.96 -10.47
CA GLY A 100 -11.05 -8.12 -10.82
C GLY A 100 -11.53 -9.58 -10.83
N LYS A 101 -12.66 -9.80 -11.50
CA LYS A 101 -13.33 -11.10 -11.59
C LYS A 101 -12.43 -12.15 -12.27
N GLY A 102 -12.38 -13.34 -11.70
CA GLY A 102 -11.52 -14.46 -12.14
C GLY A 102 -10.06 -14.36 -11.70
N SER A 103 -9.68 -13.31 -10.97
CA SER A 103 -8.30 -13.15 -10.48
C SER A 103 -8.03 -13.97 -9.22
N ALA A 104 -6.75 -14.14 -8.87
CA ALA A 104 -6.36 -14.74 -7.60
C ALA A 104 -6.83 -13.95 -6.36
N TYR A 105 -7.25 -12.69 -6.55
CA TYR A 105 -7.81 -11.85 -5.51
C TYR A 105 -9.32 -12.02 -5.35
N GLU A 106 -10.01 -12.71 -6.25
CA GLU A 106 -11.45 -12.97 -6.11
C GLU A 106 -11.68 -14.04 -5.05
N VAL A 107 -12.15 -13.60 -3.88
CA VAL A 107 -12.43 -14.48 -2.74
C VAL A 107 -13.89 -14.34 -2.35
N GLU A 108 -14.66 -15.40 -2.62
CA GLU A 108 -16.12 -15.43 -2.39
C GLU A 108 -16.51 -15.00 -0.98
N ALA A 109 -15.69 -15.33 0.02
CA ALA A 109 -15.95 -15.01 1.42
C ALA A 109 -16.01 -13.51 1.72
N VAL A 110 -15.35 -12.63 0.95
CA VAL A 110 -15.10 -11.23 1.34
C VAL A 110 -15.36 -10.18 0.25
N ASP A 111 -15.75 -10.59 -0.96
CA ASP A 111 -15.83 -9.71 -2.14
C ASP A 111 -17.26 -9.31 -2.54
N GLN A 112 -18.25 -9.47 -1.65
CA GLN A 112 -19.66 -9.22 -2.01
C GLN A 112 -19.97 -7.74 -2.28
N GLU A 113 -19.09 -6.82 -1.89
CA GLU A 113 -19.19 -5.40 -2.29
C GLU A 113 -18.95 -5.20 -3.78
N ASN A 114 -18.03 -5.98 -4.37
CA ASN A 114 -17.76 -5.94 -5.81
C ASN A 114 -18.74 -6.85 -6.56
N TRP A 115 -19.05 -8.01 -5.99
CA TRP A 115 -19.81 -9.09 -6.63
C TRP A 115 -20.98 -9.55 -5.72
N PRO A 116 -22.12 -8.85 -5.72
CA PRO A 116 -23.22 -9.09 -4.77
C PRO A 116 -23.81 -10.49 -4.81
N GLU A 117 -23.59 -11.25 -5.88
CA GLU A 117 -24.03 -12.63 -6.06
C GLU A 117 -23.22 -13.66 -5.25
N LEU A 118 -22.03 -13.29 -4.74
CA LEU A 118 -21.14 -14.18 -4.00
C LEU A 118 -21.71 -14.50 -2.62
N LYS A 119 -21.56 -15.76 -2.17
CA LYS A 119 -22.15 -16.21 -0.91
C LYS A 119 -21.36 -15.69 0.30
N LYS A 120 -22.02 -15.67 1.47
CA LYS A 120 -21.44 -15.40 2.79
C LYS A 120 -21.56 -16.63 3.68
N ASN A 121 -20.77 -16.67 4.76
CA ASN A 121 -21.04 -17.60 5.84
C ASN A 121 -22.46 -17.33 6.38
N PRO A 122 -23.31 -18.35 6.53
CA PRO A 122 -24.62 -18.17 7.17
C PRO A 122 -24.44 -17.68 8.59
N THR A 123 -25.24 -16.71 9.00
CA THR A 123 -25.24 -16.18 10.36
C THR A 123 -26.57 -16.40 11.06
N ASP A 124 -26.54 -16.59 12.37
CA ASP A 124 -27.73 -16.63 13.21
C ASP A 124 -28.36 -15.22 13.35
N ALA A 125 -29.43 -15.12 14.15
CA ALA A 125 -30.14 -13.87 14.38
C ALA A 125 -29.28 -12.81 15.10
N ASP A 126 -28.22 -13.22 15.79
CA ASP A 126 -27.28 -12.35 16.51
C ASP A 126 -26.08 -11.95 15.63
N GLY A 127 -26.03 -12.42 14.39
CA GLY A 127 -24.94 -12.14 13.45
C GLY A 127 -23.70 -13.03 13.64
N ASN A 128 -23.76 -14.05 14.49
CA ASN A 128 -22.68 -15.02 14.64
C ASN A 128 -22.74 -16.07 13.53
N VAL A 129 -21.59 -16.61 13.14
CA VAL A 129 -21.55 -17.70 12.14
C VAL A 129 -22.29 -18.92 12.67
N ILE A 130 -23.19 -19.47 11.86
CA ILE A 130 -23.77 -20.78 12.13
C ILE A 130 -22.69 -21.83 11.83
N GLU A 131 -21.98 -22.29 12.86
CA GLU A 131 -20.82 -23.20 12.70
C GLU A 131 -21.13 -24.46 11.89
N ALA A 132 -22.33 -25.02 12.06
CA ALA A 132 -22.76 -26.20 11.32
C ALA A 132 -22.89 -25.96 9.80
N GLU A 133 -23.01 -24.70 9.38
CA GLU A 133 -23.20 -24.28 7.98
C GLU A 133 -22.02 -23.45 7.45
N ARG A 134 -20.93 -23.35 8.23
CA ARG A 134 -19.74 -22.56 7.87
C ARG A 134 -19.19 -23.01 6.52
N LYS A 135 -19.04 -22.06 5.61
CA LYS A 135 -18.46 -22.26 4.28
C LYS A 135 -16.97 -21.97 4.26
N TRP A 136 -16.53 -20.98 5.03
CA TRP A 136 -15.14 -20.54 5.08
C TRP A 136 -14.63 -20.34 6.51
N SER A 137 -13.35 -20.66 6.70
CA SER A 137 -12.56 -20.40 7.89
C SER A 137 -11.26 -19.70 7.51
N MET A 138 -10.70 -18.96 8.46
CA MET A 138 -9.39 -18.34 8.31
C MET A 138 -8.26 -19.38 8.54
N PRO A 139 -7.08 -19.21 7.92
CA PRO A 139 -6.78 -18.20 6.89
C PRO A 139 -7.41 -18.56 5.54
N LEU A 140 -7.84 -17.53 4.78
CA LEU A 140 -8.33 -17.73 3.42
C LEU A 140 -7.16 -18.07 2.47
N PRO A 141 -7.36 -18.99 1.50
CA PRO A 141 -6.35 -19.26 0.48
C PRO A 141 -6.20 -18.07 -0.47
N GLY A 142 -4.96 -17.72 -0.80
CA GLY A 142 -4.64 -16.63 -1.74
C GLY A 142 -4.39 -15.27 -1.07
N PRO A 143 -4.13 -14.22 -1.88
CA PRO A 143 -3.87 -12.87 -1.39
C PRO A 143 -5.14 -12.13 -0.95
N TRP A 144 -4.98 -11.09 -0.13
CA TRP A 144 -6.09 -10.26 0.36
C TRP A 144 -6.26 -8.95 -0.43
N ARG A 145 -7.49 -8.64 -0.87
CA ARG A 145 -7.84 -7.38 -1.51
C ARG A 145 -8.25 -6.32 -0.47
N HIS A 146 -7.50 -5.23 -0.36
CA HIS A 146 -7.82 -4.13 0.57
C HIS A 146 -8.87 -3.14 0.02
N GLY A 147 -9.31 -2.22 0.89
CA GLY A 147 -10.44 -1.30 0.65
C GLY A 147 -10.29 -0.44 -0.59
N SER A 148 -9.11 0.13 -0.84
CA SER A 148 -8.93 1.02 -1.99
C SER A 148 -9.16 0.34 -3.34
N VAL A 149 -8.67 -0.89 -3.50
CA VAL A 149 -8.88 -1.70 -4.71
C VAL A 149 -10.33 -2.20 -4.80
N LYS A 150 -10.97 -2.55 -3.68
CA LYS A 150 -12.40 -2.88 -3.67
C LYS A 150 -13.24 -1.69 -4.15
N GLY A 151 -13.04 -0.50 -3.60
CA GLY A 151 -13.74 0.70 -4.05
C GLY A 151 -13.44 1.05 -5.51
N PHE A 152 -12.18 0.89 -5.94
CA PHE A 152 -11.80 1.04 -7.35
C PHE A 152 -12.58 0.10 -8.28
N LEU A 153 -12.61 -1.20 -8.00
CA LEU A 153 -13.30 -2.17 -8.85
C LEU A 153 -14.80 -1.91 -8.90
N LYS A 154 -15.42 -1.53 -7.77
CA LYS A 154 -16.83 -1.12 -7.74
C LYS A 154 -17.05 0.08 -8.68
N ASN A 155 -16.30 1.16 -8.50
CA ASN A 155 -16.50 2.38 -9.28
C ASN A 155 -16.14 2.18 -10.78
N TYR A 156 -15.03 1.53 -11.08
CA TYR A 156 -14.53 1.33 -12.44
C TYR A 156 -15.31 0.25 -13.20
N VAL A 157 -15.48 -0.94 -12.60
CA VAL A 157 -16.05 -2.10 -13.30
C VAL A 157 -17.57 -2.10 -13.22
N VAL A 158 -18.14 -1.82 -12.04
CA VAL A 158 -19.61 -1.88 -11.83
C VAL A 158 -20.26 -0.57 -12.24
N GLU A 159 -19.76 0.56 -11.75
CA GLU A 159 -20.37 1.88 -12.01
C GLU A 159 -19.84 2.55 -13.28
N LYS A 160 -18.86 1.94 -13.97
CA LYS A 160 -18.26 2.43 -15.23
C LYS A 160 -17.67 3.83 -15.15
N LYS A 161 -17.28 4.29 -13.96
CA LYS A 161 -16.57 5.55 -13.76
C LYS A 161 -15.15 5.46 -14.34
N LYS A 162 -14.63 6.59 -14.80
CA LYS A 162 -13.26 6.73 -15.29
C LYS A 162 -12.42 7.45 -14.24
N SER A 163 -11.10 7.38 -14.38
CA SER A 163 -10.20 8.13 -13.52
C SER A 163 -10.44 9.64 -13.66
N PRO A 164 -10.40 10.42 -12.57
CA PRO A 164 -10.11 10.00 -11.20
C PRO A 164 -11.32 9.46 -10.42
N ASP A 165 -12.55 9.60 -10.93
CA ASP A 165 -13.78 9.21 -10.23
C ASP A 165 -13.92 7.70 -9.97
N CYS A 166 -13.08 6.88 -10.61
CA CYS A 166 -12.97 5.47 -10.30
C CYS A 166 -12.25 5.20 -8.97
N GLY A 167 -11.44 6.12 -8.45
CA GLY A 167 -10.78 5.94 -7.16
C GLY A 167 -11.78 5.84 -6.01
N SER A 168 -11.46 5.02 -5.01
CA SER A 168 -12.20 4.95 -3.75
C SER A 168 -11.97 6.20 -2.89
N ASN A 169 -12.75 6.35 -1.82
CA ASN A 169 -12.53 7.35 -0.78
C ASN A 169 -11.59 6.87 0.33
N ASP A 170 -10.81 5.81 0.08
CA ASP A 170 -9.85 5.28 1.05
C ASP A 170 -8.67 6.25 1.22
N GLU A 171 -8.27 6.49 2.48
CA GLU A 171 -7.17 7.40 2.84
C GLU A 171 -5.99 6.66 3.51
N GLN A 172 -5.96 5.33 3.42
CA GLN A 172 -4.87 4.51 3.96
C GLN A 172 -3.60 4.68 3.11
N VAL A 173 -2.50 4.07 3.57
CA VAL A 173 -1.14 4.25 3.04
C VAL A 173 -0.90 3.75 1.61
N ASP A 174 -1.91 3.16 0.97
CA ASP A 174 -1.82 2.41 -0.28
C ASP A 174 -1.13 3.19 -1.42
N GLY A 175 -1.44 4.48 -1.56
CA GLY A 175 -0.81 5.37 -2.53
C GLY A 175 0.71 5.47 -2.34
N CYS A 176 1.18 5.62 -1.11
CA CYS A 176 2.62 5.66 -0.81
C CYS A 176 3.34 4.36 -1.16
N CYS A 177 2.67 3.22 -0.96
CA CYS A 177 3.28 1.90 -1.17
C CYS A 177 3.60 1.59 -2.63
N LYS A 178 2.99 2.27 -3.61
CA LYS A 178 3.10 1.92 -5.03
C LYS A 178 3.84 2.92 -5.92
N VAL A 179 4.25 4.07 -5.42
CA VAL A 179 4.82 5.15 -6.26
C VAL A 179 6.30 4.99 -6.62
N ALA A 180 6.98 3.97 -6.09
CA ALA A 180 8.41 3.75 -6.34
C ALA A 180 8.78 3.66 -7.85
N PRO A 181 8.01 3.02 -8.74
CA PRO A 181 8.26 3.03 -10.18
C PRO A 181 8.24 4.43 -10.80
N LEU A 182 7.31 5.29 -10.39
CA LEU A 182 7.24 6.67 -10.88
C LEU A 182 8.42 7.50 -10.38
N VAL A 183 8.79 7.37 -9.11
CA VAL A 183 9.97 8.06 -8.56
C VAL A 183 11.25 7.58 -9.26
N ALA A 184 11.39 6.29 -9.50
CA ALA A 184 12.55 5.74 -10.21
C ALA A 184 12.68 6.25 -11.65
N LEU A 185 11.54 6.50 -12.32
CA LEU A 185 11.48 6.97 -13.70
C LEU A 185 11.64 8.49 -13.82
N LEU A 186 11.07 9.25 -12.88
CA LEU A 186 10.86 10.71 -13.00
C LEU A 186 11.62 11.53 -11.94
N ALA A 187 12.50 10.93 -11.13
CA ALA A 187 13.27 11.68 -10.14
C ALA A 187 14.06 12.84 -10.80
N GLY A 188 13.85 14.06 -10.31
CA GLY A 188 14.42 15.29 -10.86
C GLY A 188 13.58 15.93 -11.98
N GLU A 189 12.52 15.28 -12.44
CA GLU A 189 11.65 15.78 -13.50
C GLU A 189 10.43 16.52 -12.92
N PRO A 190 10.01 17.65 -13.50
CA PRO A 190 8.86 18.42 -13.03
C PRO A 190 7.53 17.64 -13.11
N ALA A 191 7.48 16.57 -13.90
CA ALA A 191 6.32 15.72 -14.07
C ALA A 191 6.10 14.71 -12.91
N LEU A 192 7.07 14.51 -12.01
CA LEU A 192 6.99 13.48 -10.97
C LEU A 192 5.71 13.57 -10.14
N LEU A 193 5.46 14.71 -9.49
CA LEU A 193 4.35 14.86 -8.56
C LEU A 193 2.97 14.86 -9.26
N PRO A 194 2.78 15.52 -10.42
CA PRO A 194 1.56 15.35 -11.22
C PRO A 194 1.27 13.88 -11.59
N CYS A 195 2.29 13.11 -11.98
CA CYS A 195 2.12 11.69 -12.28
C CYS A 195 1.79 10.86 -11.04
N VAL A 196 2.41 11.17 -9.90
CA VAL A 196 2.11 10.52 -8.61
C VAL A 196 0.65 10.77 -8.20
N ASP A 197 0.19 12.02 -8.20
CA ASP A 197 -1.21 12.38 -7.90
C ASP A 197 -2.18 11.62 -8.82
N THR A 198 -1.92 11.67 -10.13
CA THR A 198 -2.76 10.99 -11.13
C THR A 198 -2.82 9.47 -10.88
N ALA A 199 -1.69 8.81 -10.65
CA ALA A 199 -1.63 7.36 -10.44
C ALA A 199 -2.25 6.92 -9.10
N VAL A 200 -2.16 7.74 -8.05
CA VAL A 200 -2.79 7.46 -6.75
C VAL A 200 -4.31 7.58 -6.88
N ARG A 201 -4.80 8.65 -7.54
CA ARG A 201 -6.23 8.91 -7.75
C ARG A 201 -6.96 7.84 -8.54
N VAL A 202 -6.24 7.01 -9.31
CA VAL A 202 -6.82 5.83 -9.96
C VAL A 202 -7.50 4.89 -8.96
N THR A 203 -6.93 4.65 -7.78
CA THR A 203 -7.53 3.76 -6.76
C THR A 203 -7.96 4.47 -5.48
N GLN A 204 -7.42 5.65 -5.19
CA GLN A 204 -7.73 6.47 -4.01
C GLN A 204 -7.92 7.93 -4.44
N ASN A 205 -9.15 8.32 -4.74
CA ASN A 205 -9.46 9.69 -5.15
C ASN A 205 -9.79 10.56 -3.95
N THR A 206 -8.81 10.74 -3.06
CA THR A 206 -8.87 11.66 -1.93
C THR A 206 -7.66 12.58 -1.94
N ASP A 207 -7.86 13.82 -1.50
CA ASP A 207 -6.75 14.77 -1.38
C ASP A 207 -5.71 14.29 -0.37
N LYS A 208 -6.13 13.60 0.68
CA LYS A 208 -5.24 13.05 1.70
C LYS A 208 -4.33 11.95 1.17
N ALA A 209 -4.88 10.96 0.45
CA ALA A 209 -4.08 9.90 -0.15
C ALA A 209 -3.07 10.49 -1.15
N SER A 210 -3.51 11.42 -2.00
CA SER A 210 -2.63 12.07 -2.97
C SER A 210 -1.52 12.90 -2.30
N ALA A 211 -1.87 13.77 -1.34
CA ALA A 211 -0.90 14.65 -0.70
C ALA A 211 0.18 13.87 0.06
N PHE A 212 -0.20 12.83 0.80
CA PHE A 212 0.76 11.99 1.51
C PHE A 212 1.61 11.14 0.57
N ALA A 213 1.05 10.62 -0.53
CA ALA A 213 1.83 9.92 -1.55
C ALA A 213 2.82 10.86 -2.27
N CYS A 214 2.42 12.10 -2.56
CA CYS A 214 3.32 13.14 -3.07
C CYS A 214 4.42 13.48 -2.07
N GLY A 215 4.09 13.60 -0.78
CA GLY A 215 5.05 13.79 0.30
C GLY A 215 6.09 12.66 0.39
N PHE A 216 5.63 11.41 0.32
CA PHE A 216 6.50 10.24 0.26
C PHE A 216 7.38 10.24 -0.99
N ALA A 217 6.81 10.57 -2.15
CA ALA A 217 7.55 10.67 -3.41
C ALA A 217 8.66 11.72 -3.36
N ARG A 218 8.43 12.89 -2.72
CA ARG A 218 9.48 13.90 -2.48
C ARG A 218 10.64 13.31 -1.68
N VAL A 219 10.37 12.58 -0.59
CA VAL A 219 11.43 11.95 0.22
C VAL A 219 12.20 10.90 -0.59
N LEU A 220 11.49 10.00 -1.29
CA LEU A 220 12.11 8.95 -2.08
C LEU A 220 12.93 9.53 -3.26
N GLU A 221 12.46 10.61 -3.88
CA GLU A 221 13.17 11.33 -4.93
C GLU A 221 14.54 11.82 -4.43
N LYS A 222 14.61 12.46 -3.25
CA LYS A 222 15.90 12.91 -2.69
C LYS A 222 16.88 11.75 -2.53
N LEU A 223 16.41 10.60 -2.04
CA LEU A 223 17.23 9.40 -1.92
C LEU A 223 17.71 8.89 -3.29
N VAL A 224 16.83 8.85 -4.30
CA VAL A 224 17.20 8.45 -5.67
C VAL A 224 18.19 9.43 -6.30
N LEU A 225 18.06 10.73 -6.05
CA LEU A 225 19.00 11.76 -6.51
C LEU A 225 20.33 11.76 -5.76
N GLY A 226 20.41 11.09 -4.60
CA GLY A 226 21.67 10.79 -3.92
C GLY A 226 21.86 11.46 -2.58
N THR A 227 20.80 12.00 -1.97
CA THR A 227 20.83 12.37 -0.55
C THR A 227 21.20 11.15 0.29
N PRO A 228 22.21 11.24 1.17
CA PRO A 228 22.86 10.07 1.75
C PRO A 228 22.05 9.38 2.85
N THR A 229 21.17 10.11 3.54
CA THR A 229 20.39 9.56 4.67
C THR A 229 18.90 9.84 4.53
N VAL A 230 18.08 8.96 5.11
CA VAL A 230 16.62 9.13 5.16
C VAL A 230 16.25 10.41 5.92
N SER A 231 16.95 10.72 7.01
CA SER A 231 16.70 11.94 7.79
C SER A 231 16.94 13.21 6.96
N GLU A 232 18.05 13.27 6.22
CA GLU A 232 18.34 14.41 5.34
C GLU A 232 17.33 14.51 4.19
N ALA A 233 16.90 13.38 3.62
CA ALA A 233 15.87 13.34 2.58
C ALA A 233 14.52 13.88 3.09
N ILE A 234 14.15 13.52 4.33
CA ILE A 234 12.95 14.07 4.99
C ILE A 234 13.10 15.57 5.20
N SER A 235 14.21 16.04 5.77
CA SER A 235 14.44 17.48 5.98
C SER A 235 14.43 18.29 4.67
N ALA A 236 15.00 17.73 3.59
CA ALA A 236 14.95 18.36 2.27
C ALA A 236 13.53 18.41 1.69
N ALA A 237 12.74 17.34 1.83
CA ALA A 237 11.34 17.34 1.42
C ALA A 237 10.49 18.35 2.22
N GLN A 238 10.79 18.55 3.51
CA GLN A 238 10.16 19.60 4.30
C GLN A 238 10.51 21.01 3.82
N ALA A 239 11.78 21.25 3.47
CA ALA A 239 12.21 22.53 2.90
C ALA A 239 11.50 22.81 1.56
N ASP A 240 11.30 21.79 0.71
CA ASP A 240 10.52 21.92 -0.51
C ASP A 240 9.06 22.31 -0.23
N LEU A 241 8.43 21.69 0.77
CA LEU A 241 7.05 21.98 1.16
C LEU A 241 6.89 23.39 1.76
N ALA A 242 7.89 23.88 2.49
CA ALA A 242 7.92 25.23 3.03
C ALA A 242 8.15 26.33 1.97
N ASN A 243 8.66 25.96 0.78
CA ASN A 243 8.87 26.92 -0.29
C ASN A 243 7.52 27.40 -0.87
N PRO A 244 7.19 28.71 -0.82
CA PRO A 244 5.94 29.24 -1.36
C PRO A 244 5.85 29.12 -2.89
N ASP A 245 6.98 29.01 -3.58
CA ASP A 245 7.07 28.92 -5.05
C ASP A 245 7.26 27.47 -5.54
N ARG A 246 7.10 26.48 -4.65
CA ARG A 246 7.24 25.07 -5.01
C ARG A 246 6.29 24.67 -6.14
N ALA A 247 6.76 23.75 -6.97
CA ALA A 247 5.94 23.07 -7.96
C ALA A 247 4.94 22.11 -7.28
N PHE A 248 3.74 22.04 -7.85
CA PHE A 248 2.64 21.14 -7.45
C PHE A 248 2.25 21.29 -5.97
N LYS A 249 1.38 22.26 -5.69
CA LYS A 249 0.84 22.54 -4.35
C LYS A 249 -0.38 21.68 -4.09
N THR A 250 -0.47 21.08 -2.90
CA THR A 250 -1.68 20.42 -2.41
C THR A 250 -2.28 21.21 -1.24
N ASN A 251 -3.58 21.03 -0.98
CA ASN A 251 -4.27 21.63 0.17
C ASN A 251 -3.83 21.07 1.53
N LEU A 252 -3.02 20.00 1.54
CA LEU A 252 -2.56 19.33 2.76
C LEU A 252 -1.03 19.38 2.92
N ASP A 253 -0.34 20.22 2.16
CA ASP A 253 1.13 20.33 2.23
C ASP A 253 1.63 20.67 3.65
N ASP A 254 0.90 21.52 4.40
CA ASP A 254 1.23 21.87 5.78
C ASP A 254 1.11 20.65 6.72
N GLU A 255 0.08 19.82 6.54
CA GLU A 255 -0.11 18.58 7.31
C GLU A 255 0.99 17.57 6.98
N VAL A 256 1.33 17.41 5.70
CA VAL A 256 2.43 16.54 5.26
C VAL A 256 3.75 17.02 5.87
N ALA A 257 4.06 18.33 5.80
CA ALA A 257 5.28 18.90 6.36
C ALA A 257 5.37 18.70 7.88
N ALA A 258 4.24 18.87 8.60
CA ALA A 258 4.16 18.63 10.04
C ALA A 258 4.41 17.15 10.39
N ASN A 259 3.83 16.21 9.65
CA ASN A 259 4.07 14.78 9.88
C ASN A 259 5.51 14.38 9.60
N LEU A 260 6.12 14.87 8.52
CA LEU A 260 7.54 14.68 8.25
C LEU A 260 8.41 15.22 9.41
N ALA A 261 8.02 16.34 10.04
CA ALA A 261 8.75 16.91 11.17
C ALA A 261 8.71 16.00 12.40
N ARG A 262 7.56 15.37 12.65
CA ARG A 262 7.41 14.41 13.74
C ARG A 262 8.30 13.19 13.53
N VAL A 263 8.48 12.73 12.29
CA VAL A 263 9.35 11.57 11.99
C VAL A 263 10.81 11.85 12.36
N VAL A 264 11.37 13.00 11.95
CA VAL A 264 12.79 13.33 12.25
C VAL A 264 13.00 13.99 13.63
N GLY A 265 11.93 14.44 14.27
CA GLY A 265 11.93 15.01 15.62
C GLY A 265 11.43 14.01 16.66
N GLU A 266 10.11 13.98 16.87
CA GLU A 266 9.43 13.21 17.92
C GLU A 266 9.75 11.70 17.91
N PHE A 267 9.81 11.09 16.72
CA PHE A 267 10.00 9.65 16.55
C PHE A 267 11.44 9.26 16.24
N SER A 268 12.35 10.23 16.22
CA SER A 268 13.76 9.99 15.90
C SER A 268 14.40 9.07 16.95
N GLY A 269 14.95 7.94 16.50
CA GLY A 269 15.57 6.94 17.37
C GLY A 269 14.58 6.04 18.13
N MET A 270 13.27 6.22 17.96
CA MET A 270 12.26 5.35 18.56
C MET A 270 12.14 4.03 17.77
N PRO A 271 12.06 2.87 18.43
CA PRO A 271 11.77 1.61 17.76
C PRO A 271 10.42 1.66 17.02
N HIS A 272 10.33 1.09 15.82
CA HIS A 272 9.09 1.09 15.03
C HIS A 272 7.89 0.49 15.78
N SER A 273 8.11 -0.51 16.64
CA SER A 273 7.07 -1.10 17.48
C SER A 273 6.48 -0.09 18.47
N GLU A 274 7.32 0.79 19.03
CA GLU A 274 6.89 1.83 19.97
C GLU A 274 6.19 2.98 19.23
N VAL A 275 6.71 3.38 18.07
CA VAL A 275 6.01 4.33 17.18
C VAL A 275 4.61 3.81 16.83
N GLY A 276 4.50 2.54 16.45
CA GLY A 276 3.23 1.88 16.14
C GLY A 276 2.27 1.86 17.33
N MET A 277 2.74 1.58 18.55
CA MET A 277 1.92 1.65 19.76
C MET A 277 1.44 3.07 20.06
N LYS A 278 2.32 4.06 19.89
CA LYS A 278 2.03 5.47 20.17
C LYS A 278 1.05 6.08 19.16
N LEU A 279 1.10 5.63 17.91
CA LEU A 279 0.20 6.07 16.84
C LEU A 279 -1.06 5.20 16.72
N LYS A 280 -1.17 4.12 17.50
CA LYS A 280 -2.31 3.21 17.44
C LYS A 280 -3.61 3.98 17.76
N PRO A 281 -4.60 4.02 16.86
CA PRO A 281 -5.90 4.59 17.16
C PRO A 281 -6.57 3.82 18.31
N GLU A 282 -7.28 4.52 19.19
CA GLU A 282 -8.08 3.90 20.27
C GLU A 282 -9.08 2.85 19.74
N SER A 283 -9.52 3.02 18.49
CA SER A 283 -10.50 2.18 17.79
C SER A 283 -9.90 1.06 16.93
N ALA A 284 -8.61 0.72 17.07
CA ALA A 284 -7.98 -0.34 16.28
C ALA A 284 -8.44 -1.75 16.70
N GLY A 285 -9.72 -2.04 16.51
CA GLY A 285 -10.31 -3.36 16.38
C GLY A 285 -10.95 -3.43 14.99
N PHE A 286 -10.45 -4.33 14.14
CA PHE A 286 -11.20 -4.70 12.94
C PHE A 286 -12.30 -5.67 13.38
N PRO A 287 -13.59 -5.35 13.21
CA PRO A 287 -14.63 -6.34 13.37
C PRO A 287 -14.47 -7.34 12.22
N PHE A 288 -13.85 -8.50 12.50
CA PHE A 288 -13.83 -9.62 11.57
C PHE A 288 -15.24 -10.19 11.51
N ALA A 289 -16.07 -9.59 10.65
CA ALA A 289 -17.46 -9.97 10.42
C ALA A 289 -17.56 -11.46 10.08
N GLY A 290 -18.05 -12.27 11.02
CA GLY A 290 -18.50 -13.64 10.76
C GLY A 290 -17.47 -14.57 10.11
N LEU A 291 -16.18 -14.39 10.38
CA LEU A 291 -15.11 -15.27 9.87
C LEU A 291 -14.27 -15.90 10.98
N ALA A 292 -14.33 -15.36 12.20
CA ALA A 292 -13.75 -15.95 13.40
C ALA A 292 -14.62 -17.09 13.95
#